data_AF-A0AAU1H6N2-F1
#
_entry.id   AF-A0AAU1H6N2-F1
#
_cell.length_a   1.000
_cell.length_b   1.000
_cell.length_c   1.000
_cell.angle_alpha   90.00
_cell.angle_beta   90.00
_cell.angle_gamma   90.00
#
_symmetry.space_group_name_H-M   'P 1'
#
loop_
_entity.id
_entity.type
_entity.pdbx_description
1 polymer ?
#
loop_
_entity_poly.entity_id
_entity_poly.type
_entity_poly.pdbx_seq_one_letter_code
_entity_poly.pdbx_strand_id
1 'polypeptide(L)'
;MELLTALGEAVAALKAPLDAADRSQGWTDDLRREIQEDISVRRSVLRRHGLRMAPHLRPGLDRWMAQEGVGPGRLRNLVEDVQRRLIEAAGTACGP
;
A
#
# COMPACT_ATOMS: atom_id res chain seq x y z
N MET A 1 3.46 13.84 -8.60
CA MET A 1 3.46 13.86 -7.12
C MET A 1 2.34 13.02 -6.51
N GLU A 2 1.25 12.80 -7.24
CA GLU A 2 0.10 11.94 -6.88
C GLU A 2 0.42 10.62 -6.14
N LEU A 3 1.44 9.87 -6.57
CA LEU A 3 1.81 8.61 -5.92
C LEU A 3 2.29 8.80 -4.47
N LEU A 4 3.14 9.80 -4.21
CA LEU A 4 3.66 10.06 -2.86
C LEU A 4 2.57 10.55 -1.91
N THR A 5 1.57 11.26 -2.43
CA THR A 5 0.38 11.68 -1.70
C THR A 5 -0.48 10.46 -1.34
N ALA A 6 -0.81 9.61 -2.32
CA ALA A 6 -1.59 8.39 -2.09
C ALA A 6 -0.92 7.44 -1.08
N LEU A 7 0.40 7.25 -1.18
CA LEU A 7 1.17 6.49 -0.18
C LEU A 7 1.08 7.12 1.21
N GLY A 8 1.09 8.46 1.30
CA GLY A 8 0.96 9.18 2.56
C GLY A 8 -0.42 9.01 3.20
N GLU A 9 -1.48 9.13 2.40
CA GLU A 9 -2.87 8.93 2.83
C GLU A 9 -3.10 7.50 3.32
N ALA A 10 -2.58 6.50 2.59
CA ALA A 10 -2.65 5.10 3.00
C ALA A 10 -1.95 4.85 4.34
N VAL A 11 -0.75 5.41 4.55
CA VAL A 11 -0.06 5.32 5.85
C VAL A 11 -0.87 5.99 6.95
N ALA A 12 -1.48 7.15 6.69
CA ALA A 12 -2.30 7.84 7.68
C ALA A 12 -3.54 7.01 8.07
N ALA A 13 -4.20 6.41 7.09
CA ALA A 13 -5.36 5.54 7.34
C ALA A 13 -4.99 4.26 8.10
N LEU A 14 -3.87 3.63 7.76
CA LEU A 14 -3.42 2.41 8.44
C LEU A 14 -2.81 2.67 9.83
N LYS A 15 -2.41 3.91 10.13
CA LYS A 15 -2.00 4.30 11.49
C LYS A 15 -3.17 4.33 12.47
N ALA A 16 -4.39 4.57 11.98
CA ALA A 16 -5.57 4.55 12.83
C ALA A 16 -5.79 3.15 13.42
N PRO A 17 -6.35 3.05 14.65
CA PRO A 17 -6.80 1.78 15.20
C PRO A 17 -7.85 1.13 14.29
N LEU A 18 -7.83 -0.20 14.19
CA LEU A 18 -8.86 -0.94 13.47
C LEU A 18 -10.20 -0.79 14.16
N ASP A 19 -11.24 -0.52 13.38
CA ASP A 19 -12.62 -0.57 13.85
C ASP A 19 -13.18 -2.01 13.81
N ALA A 20 -14.44 -2.18 14.23
CA ALA A 20 -15.07 -3.50 14.24
C ALA A 20 -15.33 -4.06 12.83
N ALA A 21 -15.53 -3.19 11.83
CA ALA A 21 -15.73 -3.59 10.45
C ALA A 21 -14.42 -4.03 9.80
N ASP A 22 -13.33 -3.31 10.07
CA ASP A 22 -11.99 -3.69 9.61
C ASP A 22 -11.61 -5.08 10.18
N ARG A 23 -11.88 -5.34 11.48
CA ARG A 23 -11.65 -6.66 12.08
C ARG A 23 -12.56 -7.76 11.52
N SER A 24 -13.83 -7.47 11.23
CA SER A 24 -14.73 -8.47 10.62
C SER A 24 -14.35 -8.81 9.17
N GLN A 25 -13.61 -7.92 8.51
CA GLN A 25 -12.96 -8.16 7.22
C GLN A 25 -11.63 -8.92 7.35
N GLY A 26 -11.25 -9.39 8.54
CA GLY A 26 -10.03 -10.18 8.73
C GLY A 26 -8.76 -9.35 8.95
N TRP A 27 -8.85 -8.03 9.13
CA TRP A 27 -7.68 -7.25 9.54
C TRP A 27 -7.28 -7.56 10.99
N THR A 28 -5.98 -7.81 11.18
CA THR A 28 -5.35 -7.87 12.50
C THR A 28 -4.50 -6.63 12.72
N ASP A 29 -4.28 -6.27 13.99
CA ASP A 29 -3.45 -5.12 14.34
C ASP A 29 -2.00 -5.28 13.86
N ASP A 30 -1.49 -6.53 13.85
CA ASP A 30 -0.20 -6.92 13.28
C ASP A 30 -0.17 -6.73 11.76
N LEU A 31 -1.12 -7.33 11.02
CA LEU A 31 -1.15 -7.19 9.55
C LEU A 31 -1.30 -5.74 9.10
N ARG A 32 -2.17 -4.98 9.78
CA ARG A 32 -2.32 -3.54 9.56
C ARG A 32 -0.99 -2.82 9.72
N ARG A 33 -0.25 -3.13 10.80
CA ARG A 33 1.04 -2.52 11.09
C ARG A 33 2.09 -2.90 10.05
N GLU A 34 2.18 -4.17 9.68
CA GLU A 34 3.13 -4.66 8.69
C GLU A 34 2.92 -4.01 7.31
N ILE A 35 1.66 -3.93 6.86
CA ILE A 35 1.32 -3.24 5.60
C ILE A 35 1.63 -1.73 5.71
N GLN A 36 1.33 -1.10 6.84
CA GLN A 36 1.65 0.31 7.07
C GLN A 36 3.16 0.58 6.99
N GLU A 37 3.97 -0.28 7.60
CA GLU A 37 5.44 -0.20 7.59
C GLU A 37 5.97 -0.38 6.16
N ASP A 38 5.49 -1.38 5.42
CA ASP A 38 5.90 -1.64 4.03
C ASP A 38 5.60 -0.43 3.11
N ILE A 39 4.38 0.12 3.18
CA ILE A 39 4.00 1.33 2.43
C ILE A 39 4.86 2.53 2.84
N SER A 40 5.19 2.66 4.12
CA SER A 40 6.06 3.75 4.62
C SER A 40 7.48 3.65 4.07
N VAL A 41 8.03 2.43 3.98
CA VAL A 41 9.34 2.16 3.38
C VAL A 41 9.31 2.53 1.90
N ARG A 42 8.31 2.06 1.13
CA ARG A 42 8.15 2.40 -0.29
C ARG A 42 8.10 3.90 -0.52
N ARG A 43 7.30 4.62 0.28
CA ARG A 43 7.20 6.08 0.23
C ARG A 43 8.54 6.75 0.50
N SER A 44 9.29 6.27 1.50
CA SER A 44 10.61 6.79 1.84
C SER A 44 11.60 6.59 0.69
N VAL A 45 11.62 5.40 0.08
CA VAL A 45 12.47 5.10 -1.09
C VAL A 45 12.14 6.02 -2.26
N LEU A 46 10.86 6.16 -2.62
CA LEU A 46 10.44 7.02 -3.73
C LEU A 46 10.72 8.50 -3.47
N ARG A 47 10.55 8.96 -2.22
CA ARG A 47 10.88 10.34 -1.84
C ARG A 47 12.38 10.63 -1.94
N ARG A 48 13.25 9.67 -1.58
CA ARG A 48 14.71 9.85 -1.59
C ARG A 48 15.33 9.65 -2.97
N HIS A 49 14.84 8.69 -3.73
CA HIS A 49 15.49 8.21 -4.95
C HIS A 49 14.67 8.49 -6.23
N GLY A 50 13.47 9.04 -6.08
CA GLY A 50 12.57 9.40 -7.17
C GLY A 50 11.69 8.25 -7.67
N LEU A 51 10.75 8.58 -8.56
CA LEU A 51 9.80 7.62 -9.14
C LEU A 51 10.45 6.54 -10.01
N ARG A 52 11.69 6.75 -10.47
CA ARG A 52 12.50 5.74 -11.17
C ARG A 52 12.71 4.45 -10.37
N MET A 53 12.51 4.49 -9.05
CA MET A 53 12.60 3.31 -8.20
C MET A 53 11.31 2.47 -8.18
N ALA A 54 10.19 2.97 -8.70
CA ALA A 54 8.92 2.26 -8.68
C ALA A 54 8.99 0.82 -9.25
N PRO A 55 9.70 0.54 -10.36
CA PRO A 55 9.88 -0.84 -10.85
C PRO A 55 10.57 -1.79 -9.86
N HIS A 56 11.40 -1.26 -8.95
CA HIS A 56 12.10 -2.04 -7.94
C HIS A 56 11.24 -2.29 -6.69
N LEU A 57 10.13 -1.56 -6.53
CA LEU A 57 9.19 -1.72 -5.42
C LEU A 57 8.14 -2.77 -5.80
N ARG A 58 8.48 -4.03 -5.55
CA ARG A 58 7.67 -5.19 -5.97
C ARG A 58 6.21 -5.09 -5.48
N PRO A 59 5.22 -4.99 -6.37
CA PRO A 59 3.81 -5.05 -5.97
C PRO A 59 3.47 -6.45 -5.46
N GLY A 60 2.66 -6.54 -4.40
CA GLY A 60 2.28 -7.82 -3.79
C GLY A 60 1.50 -7.72 -2.49
N LEU A 61 1.06 -6.51 -2.12
CA LEU A 61 0.21 -6.29 -0.94
C LEU A 61 -1.17 -6.94 -1.15
N ASP A 62 -1.69 -6.96 -2.37
CA ASP A 62 -2.93 -7.66 -2.75
C ASP A 62 -2.87 -9.17 -2.45
N ARG A 63 -1.79 -9.83 -2.89
CA ARG A 63 -1.55 -11.24 -2.67
C ARG A 63 -1.36 -11.52 -1.19
N TRP A 64 -0.63 -10.66 -0.48
CA TRP A 64 -0.41 -10.80 0.95
C TRP A 64 -1.73 -10.69 1.73
N MET A 65 -2.52 -9.63 1.49
CA MET A 65 -3.85 -9.48 2.09
C MET A 65 -4.76 -10.68 1.77
N ALA A 66 -4.71 -11.22 0.55
CA ALA A 66 -5.47 -12.42 0.19
C ALA A 66 -5.01 -13.68 0.94
N GLN A 67 -3.71 -13.85 1.18
CA GLN A 67 -3.16 -14.97 1.96
C GLN A 67 -3.57 -14.90 3.44
N GLU A 68 -3.63 -13.71 3.99
CA GLU A 68 -4.09 -13.45 5.36
C GLU A 68 -5.62 -13.50 5.51
N GLY A 69 -6.35 -13.74 4.42
CA GLY A 69 -7.81 -13.85 4.44
C GLY A 69 -8.55 -12.52 4.59
N VAL A 70 -7.90 -11.39 4.26
CA VAL A 70 -8.53 -10.07 4.33
C VAL A 70 -9.62 -9.95 3.27
N GLY A 71 -10.86 -9.78 3.73
CA GLY A 71 -12.04 -9.54 2.93
C GLY A 71 -12.09 -8.13 2.30
N PRO A 72 -13.00 -7.91 1.35
CA PRO A 72 -13.20 -6.60 0.72
C PRO A 72 -13.63 -5.55 1.75
N GLY A 73 -13.12 -4.33 1.62
CA GLY A 73 -13.36 -3.28 2.60
C GLY A 73 -12.59 -1.99 2.35
N ARG A 74 -12.83 -0.98 3.20
CA ARG A 74 -12.22 0.36 3.07
C ARG A 74 -10.70 0.30 3.03
N LEU A 75 -10.08 -0.35 4.02
CA LEU A 75 -8.63 -0.45 4.13
C LEU A 75 -8.03 -1.27 2.97
N ARG A 76 -8.67 -2.38 2.61
CA ARG A 76 -8.21 -3.20 1.47
C ARG A 76 -8.25 -2.43 0.15
N ASN A 77 -9.35 -1.73 -0.13
CA ASN A 77 -9.48 -0.92 -1.35
C ASN A 77 -8.41 0.17 -1.43
N LEU A 78 -8.07 0.78 -0.28
CA LEU A 78 -7.01 1.80 -0.21
C LEU A 78 -5.63 1.22 -0.52
N VAL A 79 -5.32 0.04 0.03
CA VAL A 79 -4.05 -0.65 -0.23
C VAL A 79 -3.97 -1.12 -1.69
N GLU A 80 -5.08 -1.60 -2.26
CA GLU A 80 -5.18 -1.97 -3.67
C GLU A 80 -4.99 -0.76 -4.60
N ASP A 81 -5.53 0.42 -4.26
CA ASP A 81 -5.30 1.67 -5.01
C ASP A 81 -3.82 2.06 -5.00
N VAL A 82 -3.17 2.01 -3.83
CA VAL A 82 -1.72 2.25 -3.71
C VAL A 82 -0.94 1.28 -4.58
N GLN A 83 -1.28 0.00 -4.55
CA GLN A 83 -0.61 -1.01 -5.37
C GLN A 83 -0.79 -0.74 -6.87
N ARG A 84 -1.99 -0.36 -7.30
CA ARG A 84 -2.25 0.01 -8.70
C ARG A 84 -1.38 1.18 -9.15
N ARG A 85 -1.34 2.25 -8.35
CA ARG A 85 -0.51 3.43 -8.66
C ARG A 85 0.99 3.11 -8.68
N LEU A 86 1.45 2.18 -7.84
CA LEU A 86 2.83 1.68 -7.89
C LEU A 86 3.13 0.93 -9.19
N ILE A 87 2.20 0.08 -9.65
CA ILE A 87 2.31 -0.65 -10.92
C ILE A 87 2.33 0.33 -12.10
N GLU A 88 1.45 1.33 -12.10
CA GLU A 88 1.40 2.37 -13.14
C GLU A 88 2.71 3.19 -13.18
N ALA A 89 3.22 3.58 -12.01
CA ALA A 89 4.51 4.27 -11.89
C ALA A 89 5.68 3.40 -12.35
N ALA A 90 5.63 2.09 -12.13
CA ALA A 90 6.62 1.15 -12.64
C ALA A 90 6.55 1.02 -14.17
N GLY A 91 5.35 0.90 -14.74
CA GLY A 91 5.15 0.84 -16.19
C GLY A 91 5.55 2.12 -16.91
N THR A 92 5.37 3.28 -16.28
CA THR A 92 5.77 4.58 -16.85
C THR A 92 7.25 4.90 -16.66
N ALA A 93 7.91 4.34 -15.63
CA ALA A 93 9.37 4.43 -15.47
C ALA A 93 10.13 3.64 -16.57
N CYS A 94 9.46 2.66 -17.19
CA CYS A 94 9.87 2.03 -18.45
C CYS A 94 9.08 2.61 -19.64
N GLY A 95 9.21 3.91 -19.91
CA GLY A 95 8.80 4.51 -21.20
C GLY A 95 9.96 4.52 -22.21
N PRO A 96 9.66 4.56 -23.54
CA PRO A 96 10.50 4.06 -24.65
C PRO A 96 11.91 4.65 -24.79
#